data_AF-A0A0L1JJ71-F1
#
_entry.id   AF-A0A0L1JJ71-F1
#
_cell.length_a   1.000
_cell.length_b   1.000
_cell.length_c   1.000
_cell.angle_alpha   90.00
_cell.angle_beta   90.00
_cell.angle_gamma   90.00
#
_symmetry.space_group_name_H-M   'P 1'
#
loop_
_entity.id
_entity.type
_entity.pdbx_description
1 polymer ?
#
loop_
_entity_poly.entity_id
_entity_poly.type
_entity_poly.pdbx_seq_one_letter_code
_entity_poly.pdbx_strand_id
1 'polypeptide(L)'
;MTIFEHVQDVIGQLPVLKSYSHMLICFPVEDGKHEAAIQNIERAVRLVMKTFPYLSGKVTNEGICAGSSGTFKVESCEEWESADHVFVRVQDRTAECASYDELCAAHGPSSMLPGHLLSSRVAFPETYQDTEESPAPVLDFQANIVRGGLLLDLAAQHNIIDGTGLFQIMNLLATALRGDQFPLFQLHEGNRDRRSLIRLLGPDEPLLDHSELKPPVIMKAPPPSDVLAPYKWRYYRFPVDSVNKIRDLANSKPEDFDPCTESLSLNDAITAFCWQRITTIRLKKLKTPTAFSKLSRAVDFRRIMRLTPAYLGHMVRVCNTRLTFEDIVESSLSRLASILRKDIQEISNEYALRSYVTFLANEPDKSDIAYGGCFNPQTDFSCSSIAHVKAPDFGPLGKPGLMRRPTFQPLPCSSYIAPMLHGEGMEGLFCLHESDIEALAEDEMWKEFVEYIG
;
A
#
# COMPACT_ATOMS: atom_id res chain seq x y z
N MET A 1 -26.89 16.89 -1.08
CA MET A 1 -25.79 15.91 -0.95
C MET A 1 -26.34 14.49 -0.88
N THR A 2 -25.90 13.63 -1.80
CA THR A 2 -26.27 12.20 -1.86
C THR A 2 -25.22 11.39 -1.10
N ILE A 3 -25.63 10.51 -0.19
CA ILE A 3 -24.72 9.58 0.51
C ILE A 3 -24.61 8.28 -0.30
N PHE A 4 -23.39 7.83 -0.58
CA PHE A 4 -23.14 6.58 -1.29
C PHE A 4 -23.12 5.40 -0.31
N GLU A 5 -24.26 5.04 0.27
CA GLU A 5 -24.34 4.01 1.32
C GLU A 5 -23.74 2.65 0.91
N HIS A 6 -23.85 2.27 -0.37
CA HIS A 6 -23.35 1.00 -0.88
C HIS A 6 -21.83 0.84 -0.75
N VAL A 7 -21.04 1.91 -0.56
CA VAL A 7 -19.59 1.81 -0.32
C VAL A 7 -19.20 1.90 1.16
N GLN A 8 -20.17 1.91 2.06
CA GLN A 8 -19.91 1.80 3.49
C GLN A 8 -19.56 0.36 3.86
N ASP A 9 -18.42 0.18 4.52
CA ASP A 9 -17.99 -1.09 5.10
C ASP A 9 -17.53 -0.89 6.55
N VAL A 10 -17.26 -2.00 7.24
CA VAL A 10 -16.72 -1.99 8.62
C VAL A 10 -15.19 -2.11 8.63
N ILE A 11 -14.62 -2.82 7.67
CA ILE A 11 -13.19 -3.16 7.66
C ILE A 11 -12.29 -1.95 7.41
N GLY A 12 -12.76 -0.96 6.63
CA GLY A 12 -12.08 0.30 6.36
C GLY A 12 -12.30 1.37 7.42
N GLN A 13 -12.96 1.09 8.56
CA GLN A 13 -13.39 2.12 9.52
C GLN A 13 -12.35 2.51 10.58
N LEU A 14 -11.09 2.06 10.43
CA LEU A 14 -10.04 2.40 11.38
C LEU A 14 -9.56 3.86 11.18
N PRO A 15 -9.51 4.70 12.23
CA PRO A 15 -9.06 6.10 12.12
C PRO A 15 -7.63 6.27 11.61
N VAL A 16 -6.74 5.31 11.88
CA VAL A 16 -5.35 5.32 11.37
C VAL A 16 -5.28 5.26 9.84
N LEU A 17 -6.34 4.79 9.17
CA LEU A 17 -6.45 4.79 7.72
C LEU A 17 -6.96 6.13 7.16
N LYS A 18 -7.23 7.14 8.00
CA LYS A 18 -7.60 8.50 7.57
C LYS A 18 -6.37 9.20 6.97
N SER A 19 -6.01 8.79 5.76
CA SER A 19 -4.85 9.22 4.99
C SER A 19 -5.04 8.83 3.52
N TYR A 20 -4.02 9.02 2.67
CA TYR A 20 -4.03 8.59 1.28
C TYR A 20 -2.93 7.58 0.97
N SER A 21 -3.25 6.66 0.07
CA SER A 21 -2.28 5.82 -0.65
C SER A 21 -1.98 6.45 -2.00
N HIS A 22 -0.72 6.42 -2.44
CA HIS A 22 -0.27 7.09 -3.66
C HIS A 22 0.36 6.13 -4.66
N MET A 23 0.10 6.38 -5.94
CA MET A 23 0.89 5.85 -7.05
C MET A 23 1.26 6.97 -8.02
N LEU A 24 2.55 7.13 -8.28
CA LEU A 24 3.10 8.01 -9.30
C LEU A 24 3.41 7.21 -10.56
N ILE A 25 2.86 7.65 -11.69
CA ILE A 25 3.00 7.01 -12.99
C ILE A 25 3.71 7.99 -13.93
N CYS A 26 4.86 7.58 -14.47
CA CYS A 26 5.74 8.47 -15.23
C CYS A 26 5.67 8.15 -16.72
N PHE A 27 5.22 9.09 -17.55
CA PHE A 27 5.05 8.93 -18.99
C PHE A 27 6.03 9.79 -19.78
N PRO A 28 6.57 9.28 -20.91
CA PRO A 28 7.27 10.11 -21.87
C PRO A 28 6.22 10.98 -22.58
N VAL A 29 6.42 12.29 -22.57
CA VAL A 29 5.54 13.25 -23.23
C VAL A 29 6.43 14.34 -23.81
N GLU A 30 6.51 14.40 -25.14
CA GLU A 30 7.30 15.41 -25.83
C GLU A 30 6.82 16.83 -25.45
N ASP A 31 7.78 17.75 -25.35
CA ASP A 31 7.50 19.15 -25.09
C ASP A 31 6.53 19.72 -26.15
N GLY A 32 5.47 20.36 -25.68
CA GLY A 32 4.36 20.84 -26.53
C GLY A 32 3.21 19.86 -26.73
N LYS A 33 3.34 18.58 -26.31
CA LYS A 33 2.22 17.60 -26.30
C LYS A 33 1.54 17.46 -24.94
N HIS A 34 2.04 18.14 -23.90
CA HIS A 34 1.50 18.07 -22.53
C HIS A 34 0.02 18.42 -22.45
N GLU A 35 -0.43 19.46 -23.15
CA GLU A 35 -1.83 19.87 -23.12
C GLU A 35 -2.77 18.76 -23.62
N ALA A 36 -2.43 18.14 -24.76
CA ALA A 36 -3.21 17.03 -25.30
C ALA A 36 -3.19 15.80 -24.37
N ALA A 37 -2.03 15.50 -23.75
CA ALA A 37 -1.91 14.43 -22.77
C ALA A 37 -2.80 14.67 -21.55
N ILE A 38 -2.78 15.89 -20.98
CA ILE A 38 -3.61 16.29 -19.85
C ILE A 38 -5.10 16.22 -20.20
N GLN A 39 -5.49 16.71 -21.38
CA GLN A 39 -6.89 16.60 -21.86
C GLN A 39 -7.33 15.14 -22.01
N ASN A 40 -6.46 14.23 -22.44
CA ASN A 40 -6.76 12.80 -22.49
C ASN A 40 -6.95 12.22 -21.09
N ILE A 41 -6.08 12.55 -20.14
CA ILE A 41 -6.16 12.08 -18.75
C ILE A 41 -7.44 12.61 -18.10
N GLU A 42 -7.74 13.90 -18.23
CA GLU A 42 -8.94 14.52 -17.68
C GLU A 42 -10.22 13.85 -18.21
N ARG A 43 -10.29 13.57 -19.52
CA ARG A 43 -11.43 12.84 -20.11
C ARG A 43 -11.56 11.42 -19.56
N ALA A 44 -10.43 10.71 -19.40
CA ALA A 44 -10.42 9.36 -18.86
C ALA A 44 -10.83 9.32 -17.38
N VAL A 45 -10.31 10.25 -16.56
CA VAL A 45 -10.70 10.42 -15.15
C VAL A 45 -12.20 10.69 -15.06
N ARG A 46 -12.73 11.65 -15.82
CA ARG A 46 -14.18 11.92 -15.86
C ARG A 46 -15.02 10.71 -16.22
N LEU A 47 -14.57 9.90 -17.19
CA LEU A 47 -15.27 8.69 -17.57
C LEU A 47 -15.31 7.66 -16.42
N VAL A 48 -14.19 7.48 -15.71
CA VAL A 48 -14.12 6.63 -14.52
C VAL A 48 -15.06 7.16 -13.43
N MET A 49 -15.01 8.46 -13.12
CA MET A 49 -15.88 9.08 -12.10
C MET A 49 -17.36 8.95 -12.45
N LYS A 50 -17.73 9.20 -13.72
CA LYS A 50 -19.11 9.03 -14.19
C LYS A 50 -19.59 7.58 -14.08
N THR A 51 -18.69 6.63 -14.27
CA THR A 51 -18.99 5.20 -14.21
C THR A 51 -19.10 4.70 -12.76
N PHE A 52 -18.32 5.28 -11.85
CA PHE A 52 -18.30 4.98 -10.42
C PHE A 52 -18.44 6.27 -9.61
N PRO A 53 -19.66 6.85 -9.49
CA PRO A 53 -19.86 8.21 -8.96
C PRO A 53 -19.32 8.47 -7.54
N TYR A 54 -19.22 7.43 -6.72
CA TYR A 54 -18.64 7.57 -5.38
C TYR A 54 -17.15 7.91 -5.39
N LEU A 55 -16.42 7.63 -6.48
CA LEU A 55 -15.00 7.95 -6.61
C LEU A 55 -14.75 9.46 -6.74
N SER A 56 -15.73 10.23 -7.21
CA SER A 56 -15.74 11.70 -7.17
C SER A 56 -16.41 12.25 -5.92
N GLY A 57 -16.68 11.42 -4.90
CA GLY A 57 -17.24 11.87 -3.64
C GLY A 57 -16.20 12.39 -2.66
N LYS A 58 -16.65 13.06 -1.60
CA LYS A 58 -15.84 13.41 -0.42
C LYS A 58 -16.06 12.39 0.70
N VAL A 59 -14.99 12.09 1.43
CA VAL A 59 -15.00 11.24 2.62
C VAL A 59 -15.22 12.14 3.83
N THR A 60 -16.29 11.88 4.56
CA THR A 60 -16.66 12.57 5.82
C THR A 60 -16.54 11.58 6.98
N ASN A 61 -16.29 12.07 8.19
CA ASN A 61 -16.36 11.26 9.41
C ASN A 61 -17.44 11.83 10.34
N GLU A 62 -18.54 11.11 10.48
CA GLU A 62 -19.70 11.54 11.26
C GLU A 62 -19.78 10.84 12.62
N GLY A 63 -20.37 11.50 13.61
CA GLY A 63 -20.65 10.88 14.92
C GLY A 63 -19.42 10.72 15.82
N ILE A 64 -18.39 11.54 15.62
CA ILE A 64 -17.24 11.63 16.52
C ILE A 64 -17.71 12.25 17.84
N CYS A 65 -17.49 11.55 18.95
CA CYS A 65 -17.74 12.05 20.29
C CYS A 65 -16.88 11.29 21.30
N ALA A 66 -16.98 11.64 22.59
CA ALA A 66 -16.25 10.90 23.62
C ALA A 66 -16.68 9.42 23.62
N GLY A 67 -15.73 8.51 23.36
CA GLY A 67 -15.98 7.08 23.26
C GLY A 67 -16.51 6.60 21.90
N SER A 68 -16.42 7.42 20.85
CA SER A 68 -16.75 7.04 19.48
C SER A 68 -15.76 7.66 18.50
N SER A 69 -15.14 6.83 17.66
CA SER A 69 -14.27 7.31 16.58
C SER A 69 -15.04 7.81 15.35
N GLY A 70 -16.38 7.79 15.42
CA GLY A 70 -17.26 8.10 14.30
C GLY A 70 -17.31 6.99 13.25
N THR A 71 -17.91 7.31 12.11
CA THR A 71 -18.03 6.45 10.93
C THR A 71 -17.66 7.24 9.69
N PHE A 72 -16.69 6.72 8.94
CA PHE A 72 -16.31 7.24 7.64
C PHE A 72 -17.36 6.87 6.58
N LYS A 73 -17.82 7.89 5.86
CA LYS A 73 -18.82 7.78 4.79
C LYS A 73 -18.32 8.49 3.54
N VAL A 74 -18.94 8.15 2.40
CA VAL A 74 -18.70 8.86 1.14
C VAL A 74 -19.97 9.59 0.74
N GLU A 75 -19.83 10.88 0.47
CA GLU A 75 -20.91 11.78 0.11
C GLU A 75 -20.59 12.49 -1.20
N SER A 76 -21.62 12.91 -1.93
CA SER A 76 -21.41 13.73 -3.10
C SER A 76 -20.96 15.14 -2.73
N CYS A 77 -20.14 15.74 -3.60
CA CYS A 77 -19.71 17.12 -3.49
C CYS A 77 -20.29 17.90 -4.68
N GLU A 78 -21.19 18.84 -4.42
CA GLU A 78 -21.94 19.56 -5.46
C GLU A 78 -21.00 20.33 -6.42
N GLU A 79 -19.89 20.86 -5.92
CA GLU A 79 -18.87 21.52 -6.74
C GLU A 79 -18.26 20.55 -7.77
N TRP A 80 -18.02 19.30 -7.37
CA TRP A 80 -17.34 18.29 -8.20
C TRP A 80 -18.27 17.57 -9.17
N GLU A 81 -19.58 17.70 -9.00
CA GLU A 81 -20.60 17.22 -9.94
C GLU A 81 -20.74 18.14 -11.18
N SER A 82 -20.21 19.37 -11.10
CA SER A 82 -20.23 20.32 -12.21
C SER A 82 -19.49 19.79 -13.44
N ALA A 83 -20.06 20.01 -14.63
CA ALA A 83 -19.40 19.70 -15.89
C ALA A 83 -18.08 20.48 -16.09
N ASP A 84 -17.95 21.64 -15.43
CA ASP A 84 -16.78 22.50 -15.51
C ASP A 84 -15.70 22.15 -14.48
N HIS A 85 -16.01 21.29 -13.48
CA HIS A 85 -15.05 20.92 -12.44
C HIS A 85 -13.89 20.11 -13.03
N VAL A 86 -12.65 20.58 -12.88
CA VAL A 86 -11.45 19.88 -13.37
C VAL A 86 -10.90 18.92 -12.30
N PHE A 87 -10.85 17.63 -12.61
CA PHE A 87 -10.39 16.60 -11.67
C PHE A 87 -8.87 16.51 -11.60
N VAL A 88 -8.17 16.76 -12.71
CA VAL A 88 -6.71 16.66 -12.80
C VAL A 88 -6.07 18.01 -12.53
N ARG A 89 -5.46 18.16 -11.36
CA ARG A 89 -4.64 19.34 -11.04
C ARG A 89 -3.37 19.32 -11.86
N VAL A 90 -3.06 20.41 -12.55
CA VAL A 90 -1.83 20.52 -13.36
C VAL A 90 -0.81 21.39 -12.64
N GLN A 91 0.43 20.92 -12.54
CA GLN A 91 1.57 21.67 -12.00
C GLN A 91 2.74 21.63 -12.97
N ASP A 92 3.33 22.79 -13.26
CA ASP A 92 4.60 22.85 -13.99
C ASP A 92 5.76 22.67 -12.99
N ARG A 93 6.49 21.57 -13.13
CA ARG A 93 7.62 21.19 -12.28
C ARG A 93 8.93 21.17 -13.06
N THR A 94 8.98 21.77 -14.25
CA THR A 94 10.16 21.77 -15.11
C THR A 94 11.38 22.42 -14.46
N ALA A 95 11.18 23.37 -13.54
CA ALA A 95 12.27 24.05 -12.81
C ALA A 95 12.68 23.34 -11.50
N GLU A 96 11.80 22.51 -10.92
CA GLU A 96 11.97 21.95 -9.57
C GLU A 96 12.29 20.46 -9.59
N CYS A 97 11.86 19.73 -10.62
CA CYS A 97 12.03 18.29 -10.77
C CYS A 97 13.02 17.94 -11.89
N ALA A 98 13.64 16.77 -11.76
CA ALA A 98 14.45 16.19 -12.83
C ALA A 98 13.60 15.91 -14.08
N SER A 99 14.25 15.87 -15.24
CA SER A 99 13.61 15.50 -16.50
C SER A 99 13.14 14.04 -16.47
N TYR A 100 12.24 13.69 -17.39
CA TYR A 100 11.78 12.31 -17.53
C TYR A 100 12.93 11.33 -17.81
N ASP A 101 13.86 11.70 -18.70
CA ASP A 101 15.00 10.87 -19.04
C ASP A 101 15.97 10.71 -17.88
N GLU A 102 16.22 11.79 -17.11
CA GLU A 102 17.05 11.75 -15.89
C GLU A 102 16.45 10.81 -14.85
N LEU A 103 15.13 10.89 -14.62
CA LEU A 103 14.41 10.00 -13.72
C LEU A 103 14.51 8.53 -14.18
N CYS A 104 14.26 8.25 -15.45
CA CYS A 104 14.28 6.89 -15.99
C CYS A 104 15.70 6.29 -15.96
N ALA A 105 16.72 7.09 -16.32
CA ALA A 105 18.12 6.69 -16.28
C ALA A 105 18.60 6.38 -14.86
N ALA A 106 18.18 7.18 -13.87
CA ALA A 106 18.44 6.94 -12.46
C ALA A 106 17.51 5.87 -11.85
N HIS A 107 16.56 5.33 -12.62
CA HIS A 107 15.58 4.36 -12.18
C HIS A 107 14.60 4.85 -11.10
N GLY A 108 14.41 6.16 -11.00
CA GLY A 108 13.45 6.81 -10.11
C GLY A 108 13.72 6.56 -8.62
N PRO A 109 14.86 6.98 -8.07
CA PRO A 109 15.15 6.85 -6.65
C PRO A 109 14.23 7.75 -5.83
N SER A 110 14.03 7.39 -4.56
CA SER A 110 13.16 8.15 -3.64
C SER A 110 13.60 9.61 -3.47
N SER A 111 14.91 9.89 -3.53
CA SER A 111 15.48 11.23 -3.42
C SER A 111 15.05 12.18 -4.55
N MET A 112 14.70 11.66 -5.73
CA MET A 112 14.30 12.46 -6.89
C MET A 112 12.77 12.65 -7.01
N LEU A 113 11.99 12.10 -6.08
CA LEU A 113 10.53 12.08 -6.16
C LEU A 113 9.88 12.72 -4.92
N PRO A 114 10.09 14.04 -4.68
CA PRO A 114 9.56 14.72 -3.50
C PRO A 114 8.03 14.79 -3.51
N GLY A 115 7.38 14.04 -2.61
CA GLY A 115 5.93 13.94 -2.54
C GLY A 115 5.21 15.27 -2.32
N HIS A 116 5.83 16.20 -1.57
CA HIS A 116 5.28 17.53 -1.33
C HIS A 116 5.19 18.42 -2.59
N LEU A 117 5.96 18.11 -3.65
CA LEU A 117 5.83 18.79 -4.95
C LEU A 117 4.88 18.05 -5.89
N LEU A 118 4.90 16.70 -5.82
CA LEU A 118 4.25 15.82 -6.78
C LEU A 118 2.79 15.49 -6.44
N SER A 119 2.34 15.81 -5.22
CA SER A 119 0.99 15.54 -4.72
C SER A 119 0.46 16.71 -3.87
N SER A 120 -0.86 16.94 -3.90
CA SER A 120 -1.57 17.85 -2.99
C SER A 120 -2.04 17.19 -1.69
N ARG A 121 -1.88 15.87 -1.53
CA ARG A 121 -2.34 15.11 -0.36
C ARG A 121 -1.18 14.52 0.43
N VAL A 122 -1.40 14.43 1.74
CA VAL A 122 -0.55 13.67 2.68
C VAL A 122 -0.65 12.18 2.39
N ALA A 123 0.36 11.42 2.78
CA ALA A 123 0.39 9.97 2.56
C ALA A 123 0.42 9.19 3.87
N PHE A 124 -0.10 7.97 3.84
CA PHE A 124 -0.13 7.09 5.01
C PHE A 124 1.28 6.94 5.63
N PRO A 125 1.41 7.12 6.97
CA PRO A 125 0.36 7.19 7.98
C PRO A 125 -0.10 8.62 8.36
N GLU A 126 0.39 9.66 7.69
CA GLU A 126 0.06 11.04 8.03
C GLU A 126 -1.44 11.31 7.82
N THR A 127 -2.11 11.84 8.83
CA THR A 127 -3.54 12.16 8.74
C THR A 127 -3.77 13.58 8.24
N TYR A 128 -4.98 13.87 7.78
CA TYR A 128 -5.39 15.18 7.30
C TYR A 128 -6.56 15.73 8.12
N GLN A 129 -6.70 17.05 8.07
CA GLN A 129 -7.90 17.75 8.49
C GLN A 129 -8.73 18.08 7.25
N ASP A 130 -9.95 17.54 7.20
CA ASP A 130 -10.95 17.90 6.22
C ASP A 130 -11.80 19.06 6.74
N THR A 131 -12.02 20.06 5.91
CA THR A 131 -12.92 21.19 6.15
C THR A 131 -13.84 21.36 4.95
N GLU A 132 -14.88 22.19 5.05
CA GLU A 132 -15.72 22.50 3.88
C GLU A 132 -14.91 23.18 2.75
N GLU A 133 -13.86 23.93 3.08
CA GLU A 133 -12.96 24.58 2.11
C GLU A 133 -11.89 23.63 1.54
N SER A 134 -11.58 22.55 2.26
CA SER A 134 -10.61 21.54 1.85
C SER A 134 -11.17 20.14 2.14
N PRO A 135 -12.22 19.71 1.41
CA PRO A 135 -12.79 18.38 1.57
C PRO A 135 -11.77 17.29 1.17
N ALA A 136 -11.99 16.10 1.71
CA ALA A 136 -11.17 14.93 1.43
C ALA A 136 -11.79 14.09 0.30
N PRO A 137 -11.33 14.19 -0.96
CA PRO A 137 -11.89 13.38 -2.03
C PRO A 137 -11.57 11.90 -1.86
N VAL A 138 -12.39 11.02 -2.42
CA VAL A 138 -12.05 9.59 -2.51
C VAL A 138 -10.80 9.39 -3.38
N LEU A 139 -10.70 10.11 -4.51
CA LEU A 139 -9.54 10.13 -5.39
C LEU A 139 -9.07 11.56 -5.69
N ASP A 140 -7.76 11.78 -5.71
CA ASP A 140 -7.15 13.05 -6.14
C ASP A 140 -6.08 12.78 -7.21
N PHE A 141 -6.00 13.68 -8.19
CA PHE A 141 -5.09 13.54 -9.34
C PHE A 141 -4.24 14.78 -9.51
N GLN A 142 -2.92 14.60 -9.61
CA GLN A 142 -2.01 15.68 -9.96
C GLN A 142 -1.10 15.28 -11.13
N ALA A 143 -1.24 15.99 -12.25
CA ALA A 143 -0.35 15.89 -13.39
C ALA A 143 0.80 16.90 -13.26
N ASN A 144 2.02 16.40 -13.12
CA ASN A 144 3.22 17.20 -12.97
C ASN A 144 3.99 17.22 -14.30
N ILE A 145 4.07 18.38 -14.94
CA ILE A 145 4.83 18.56 -16.18
C ILE A 145 6.32 18.65 -15.84
N VAL A 146 7.13 17.81 -16.47
CA VAL A 146 8.59 17.86 -16.40
C VAL A 146 9.15 17.90 -17.83
N ARG A 147 10.43 18.26 -17.98
CA ARG A 147 11.07 18.24 -19.30
C ARG A 147 10.99 16.84 -19.91
N GLY A 148 10.44 16.73 -21.11
CA GLY A 148 10.29 15.45 -21.83
C GLY A 148 9.29 14.46 -21.21
N GLY A 149 8.49 14.85 -20.22
CA GLY A 149 7.49 13.93 -19.66
C GLY A 149 6.42 14.53 -18.76
N LEU A 150 5.62 13.61 -18.22
CA LEU A 150 4.51 13.91 -17.32
C LEU A 150 4.48 12.87 -16.19
N LEU A 151 4.49 13.33 -14.94
CA LEU A 151 4.36 12.47 -13.76
C LEU A 151 2.95 12.63 -13.17
N LEU A 152 2.12 11.60 -13.34
CA LEU A 152 0.75 11.59 -12.82
C LEU A 152 0.72 10.93 -11.44
N ASP A 153 0.46 11.70 -10.39
CA ASP A 153 0.14 11.17 -9.07
C ASP A 153 -1.35 10.86 -8.97
N LEU A 154 -1.65 9.67 -8.50
CA LEU A 154 -2.99 9.21 -8.14
C LEU A 154 -2.99 8.92 -6.64
N ALA A 155 -3.76 9.70 -5.89
CA ALA A 155 -3.97 9.53 -4.46
C ALA A 155 -5.36 8.95 -4.22
N ALA A 156 -5.47 7.91 -3.38
CA ALA A 156 -6.77 7.35 -2.97
C ALA A 156 -6.92 7.30 -1.45
N GLN A 157 -8.08 7.73 -0.98
CA GLN A 157 -8.39 7.78 0.45
C GLN A 157 -8.42 6.35 1.02
N HIS A 158 -7.58 6.10 2.02
CA HIS A 158 -7.18 4.74 2.41
C HIS A 158 -8.25 3.96 3.20
N ASN A 159 -9.21 4.63 3.84
CA ASN A 159 -10.41 4.00 4.41
C ASN A 159 -11.28 3.39 3.30
N ILE A 160 -11.36 4.05 2.14
CA ILE A 160 -12.28 3.66 1.06
C ILE A 160 -11.61 2.70 0.07
N ILE A 161 -10.33 2.90 -0.24
CA ILE A 161 -9.58 2.20 -1.28
C ILE A 161 -8.25 1.70 -0.70
N ASP A 162 -7.98 0.39 -0.83
CA ASP A 162 -6.68 -0.19 -0.47
C ASP A 162 -5.69 -0.19 -1.67
N GLY A 163 -4.47 -0.69 -1.46
CA GLY A 163 -3.45 -0.73 -2.52
C GLY A 163 -3.85 -1.55 -3.77
N THR A 164 -4.62 -2.64 -3.61
CA THR A 164 -5.14 -3.42 -4.73
C THR A 164 -6.21 -2.63 -5.48
N GLY A 165 -7.12 -1.96 -4.76
CA GLY A 165 -8.15 -1.08 -5.33
C GLY A 165 -7.55 0.11 -6.08
N LEU A 166 -6.49 0.71 -5.54
CA LEU A 166 -5.72 1.78 -6.18
C LEU A 166 -5.15 1.31 -7.52
N PHE A 167 -4.56 0.12 -7.55
CA PHE A 167 -4.06 -0.46 -8.79
C PHE A 167 -5.18 -0.75 -9.79
N GLN A 168 -6.35 -1.20 -9.34
CA GLN A 168 -7.49 -1.39 -10.21
C GLN A 168 -8.01 -0.08 -10.80
N ILE A 169 -8.00 1.02 -10.05
CA ILE A 169 -8.33 2.35 -10.58
C ILE A 169 -7.36 2.73 -11.71
N MET A 170 -6.07 2.42 -11.57
CA MET A 170 -5.11 2.61 -12.67
C MET A 170 -5.49 1.80 -13.92
N ASN A 171 -5.93 0.55 -13.77
CA ASN A 171 -6.41 -0.26 -14.89
C ASN A 171 -7.66 0.35 -15.56
N LEU A 172 -8.58 0.91 -14.78
CA LEU A 172 -9.75 1.62 -15.29
C LEU A 172 -9.33 2.87 -16.07
N LEU A 173 -8.40 3.67 -15.55
CA LEU A 173 -7.86 4.84 -16.25
C LEU A 173 -7.18 4.46 -17.56
N ALA A 174 -6.37 3.39 -17.55
CA ALA A 174 -5.73 2.90 -18.76
C ALA A 174 -6.75 2.42 -19.81
N THR A 175 -7.81 1.73 -19.38
CA THR A 175 -8.91 1.29 -20.25
C THR A 175 -9.64 2.48 -20.86
N ALA A 176 -9.96 3.50 -20.06
CA ALA A 176 -10.59 4.73 -20.53
C ALA A 176 -9.69 5.50 -21.52
N LEU A 177 -8.39 5.59 -21.27
CA LEU A 177 -7.42 6.26 -22.15
C LEU A 177 -7.29 5.57 -23.52
N ARG A 178 -7.41 4.24 -23.57
CA ARG A 178 -7.45 3.49 -24.83
C ARG A 178 -8.77 3.65 -25.60
N GLY A 179 -9.80 4.20 -24.96
CA GLY A 179 -11.16 4.27 -25.51
C GLY A 179 -11.90 2.93 -25.49
N ASP A 180 -11.40 1.98 -24.70
CA ASP A 180 -12.03 0.67 -24.53
C ASP A 180 -13.27 0.77 -23.63
N GLN A 181 -14.22 -0.14 -23.81
CA GLN A 181 -15.34 -0.28 -22.87
C GLN A 181 -14.88 -1.01 -21.60
N PHE A 182 -15.37 -0.56 -20.44
CA PHE A 182 -15.19 -1.30 -19.20
C PHE A 182 -15.90 -2.65 -19.27
N PRO A 183 -15.20 -3.78 -19.07
CA PRO A 183 -15.83 -5.08 -18.95
C PRO A 183 -16.91 -5.09 -17.87
N LEU A 184 -18.03 -5.77 -18.15
CA LEU A 184 -19.18 -5.84 -17.23
C LEU A 184 -18.80 -6.33 -15.83
N PHE A 185 -17.88 -7.28 -15.71
CA PHE A 185 -17.43 -7.77 -14.40
C PHE A 185 -16.74 -6.68 -13.57
N GLN A 186 -16.00 -5.76 -14.20
CA GLN A 186 -15.36 -4.64 -13.50
C GLN A 186 -16.41 -3.63 -13.02
N LEU A 187 -17.46 -3.38 -13.82
CA LEU A 187 -18.58 -2.54 -13.42
C LEU A 187 -19.33 -3.13 -12.22
N HIS A 188 -19.57 -4.44 -12.23
CA HIS A 188 -20.26 -5.13 -11.14
C HIS A 188 -19.41 -5.17 -9.86
N GLU A 189 -18.14 -5.54 -9.97
CA GLU A 189 -17.23 -5.66 -8.81
C GLU A 189 -16.87 -4.30 -8.21
N GLY A 190 -16.68 -3.27 -9.06
CA GLY A 190 -16.38 -1.91 -8.62
C GLY A 190 -17.56 -1.19 -7.96
N ASN A 191 -18.80 -1.64 -8.19
CA ASN A 191 -20.02 -1.13 -7.54
C ASN A 191 -20.63 -2.12 -6.54
N ARG A 192 -19.85 -3.11 -6.09
CA ARG A 192 -20.31 -4.11 -5.12
C ARG A 192 -20.80 -3.42 -3.84
N ASP A 193 -22.04 -3.68 -3.42
CA ASP A 193 -22.56 -3.20 -2.13
C ASP A 193 -21.75 -3.83 -1.00
N ARG A 194 -21.06 -2.99 -0.23
CA ARG A 194 -20.08 -3.39 0.78
C ARG A 194 -20.70 -3.67 2.14
N ARG A 195 -21.93 -3.19 2.40
CA ARG A 195 -22.58 -3.22 3.71
C ARG A 195 -22.82 -4.64 4.23
N SER A 196 -23.01 -5.59 3.32
CA SER A 196 -23.31 -6.99 3.63
C SER A 196 -22.27 -7.98 3.13
N LEU A 197 -21.12 -7.52 2.60
CA LEU A 197 -20.10 -8.43 2.05
C LEU A 197 -19.58 -9.38 3.10
N ILE A 198 -19.25 -8.86 4.29
CA ILE A 198 -18.74 -9.66 5.40
C ILE A 198 -19.83 -9.73 6.46
N ARG A 199 -20.48 -10.90 6.56
CA ARG A 199 -21.48 -11.16 7.60
C ARG A 199 -20.81 -11.15 8.98
N LEU A 200 -21.29 -10.32 9.90
CA LEU A 200 -20.81 -10.35 11.29
C LEU A 200 -21.08 -11.71 11.96
N LEU A 201 -20.38 -12.01 13.04
CA LEU A 201 -20.63 -13.19 13.87
C LEU A 201 -22.02 -13.06 14.51
N GLY A 202 -22.76 -14.17 14.55
CA GLY A 202 -23.99 -14.27 15.32
C GLY A 202 -23.74 -14.44 16.82
N PRO A 203 -24.79 -14.39 17.67
CA PRO A 203 -24.66 -14.49 19.12
C PRO A 203 -23.95 -15.77 19.63
N ASP A 204 -24.09 -16.88 18.91
CA ASP A 204 -23.51 -18.19 19.27
C ASP A 204 -22.13 -18.45 18.61
N GLU A 205 -21.64 -17.53 17.77
CA GLU A 205 -20.34 -17.64 17.12
C GLU A 205 -19.28 -16.89 17.95
N PRO A 206 -18.32 -17.57 18.62
CA PRO A 206 -17.38 -16.91 19.51
C PRO A 206 -16.43 -15.96 18.78
N LEU A 207 -16.11 -14.82 19.41
CA LEU A 207 -15.09 -13.91 18.91
C LEU A 207 -13.69 -14.53 19.12
N LEU A 208 -12.87 -14.56 18.08
CA LEU A 208 -11.44 -14.87 18.21
C LEU A 208 -10.74 -13.77 19.02
N ASP A 209 -9.57 -14.09 19.58
CA ASP A 209 -8.76 -13.10 20.28
C ASP A 209 -8.15 -12.09 19.31
N HIS A 210 -8.48 -10.81 19.50
CA HIS A 210 -7.92 -9.67 18.77
C HIS A 210 -7.21 -8.69 19.70
N SER A 211 -6.88 -9.10 20.93
CA SER A 211 -6.25 -8.25 21.95
C SER A 211 -4.92 -7.65 21.50
N GLU A 212 -4.17 -8.35 20.62
CA GLU A 212 -2.92 -7.83 20.07
C GLU A 212 -3.08 -6.54 19.25
N LEU A 213 -4.29 -6.24 18.77
CA LEU A 213 -4.62 -5.02 18.04
C LEU A 213 -4.94 -3.84 18.97
N LYS A 214 -5.07 -4.07 20.29
CA LYS A 214 -5.26 -3.04 21.32
C LYS A 214 -4.03 -2.96 22.24
N PRO A 215 -2.90 -2.42 21.74
CA PRO A 215 -1.72 -2.27 22.59
C PRO A 215 -1.99 -1.29 23.75
N PRO A 216 -1.30 -1.44 24.89
CA PRO A 216 -1.51 -0.58 26.06
C PRO A 216 -1.28 0.91 25.79
N VAL A 217 -0.45 1.22 24.80
CA VAL A 217 -0.15 2.59 24.35
C VAL A 217 -0.33 2.65 22.85
N ILE A 218 -1.17 3.57 22.39
CA ILE A 218 -1.31 3.93 20.98
C ILE A 218 -0.80 5.36 20.83
N MET A 219 0.22 5.53 20.00
CA MET A 219 0.71 6.85 19.63
C MET A 219 -0.34 7.52 18.72
N LYS A 220 -1.15 8.40 19.30
CA LYS A 220 -2.18 9.18 18.57
C LYS A 220 -1.58 10.36 17.80
N ALA A 221 -0.38 10.80 18.17
CA ALA A 221 0.37 11.85 17.47
C ALA A 221 1.56 11.24 16.70
N PRO A 222 1.92 11.81 15.53
CA PRO A 222 3.12 11.41 14.83
C PRO A 222 4.36 11.62 15.73
N PRO A 223 5.37 10.74 15.64
CA PRO A 223 6.62 10.93 16.37
C PRO A 223 7.29 12.27 16.00
N PRO A 224 8.05 12.90 16.92
CA PRO A 224 8.79 14.12 16.62
C PRO A 224 9.72 13.93 15.42
N SER A 225 9.92 14.99 14.63
CA SER A 225 10.74 14.96 13.41
C SER A 225 12.17 14.47 13.68
N ASP A 226 12.77 14.81 14.82
CA ASP A 226 14.13 14.36 15.19
C ASP A 226 14.21 12.84 15.38
N VAL A 227 13.13 12.20 15.82
CA VAL A 227 13.05 10.73 15.97
C VAL A 227 12.92 10.06 14.59
N LEU A 228 12.24 10.72 13.65
CA LEU A 228 12.03 10.21 12.30
C LEU A 228 13.18 10.56 11.34
N ALA A 229 13.95 11.60 11.61
CA ALA A 229 14.98 12.13 10.73
C ALA A 229 16.01 11.09 10.25
N PRO A 230 16.46 10.12 11.08
CA PRO A 230 17.39 9.07 10.64
C PRO A 230 16.76 7.99 9.77
N TYR A 231 15.43 7.94 9.61
CA TYR A 231 14.76 6.96 8.77
C TYR A 231 14.65 7.49 7.35
N LYS A 232 15.14 6.71 6.38
CA LYS A 232 15.18 7.10 4.97
C LYS A 232 14.46 6.07 4.11
N TRP A 233 13.66 6.59 3.18
CA TRP A 233 13.11 5.83 2.09
C TRP A 233 14.19 5.50 1.06
N ARG A 234 14.32 4.23 0.66
CA ARG A 234 15.27 3.74 -0.33
C ARG A 234 14.61 2.68 -1.21
N TYR A 235 14.83 2.77 -2.52
CA TYR A 235 14.39 1.75 -3.45
C TYR A 235 15.49 0.71 -3.65
N TYR A 236 15.07 -0.54 -3.77
CA TYR A 236 15.94 -1.66 -4.07
C TYR A 236 15.31 -2.53 -5.16
N ARG A 237 16.14 -3.16 -5.98
CA ARG A 237 15.73 -4.16 -6.97
C ARG A 237 16.22 -5.53 -6.56
N PHE A 238 15.40 -6.51 -6.90
CA PHE A 238 15.71 -7.91 -6.86
C PHE A 238 15.66 -8.37 -8.32
N PRO A 239 16.80 -8.42 -9.03
CA PRO A 239 16.86 -8.95 -10.38
C PRO A 239 16.23 -10.34 -10.49
N VAL A 240 15.83 -10.73 -11.70
CA VAL A 240 15.15 -12.02 -11.93
C VAL A 240 15.97 -13.21 -11.41
N ASP A 241 17.29 -13.18 -11.56
CA ASP A 241 18.17 -14.23 -11.05
C ASP A 241 18.16 -14.29 -9.52
N SER A 242 18.18 -13.14 -8.85
CA SER A 242 18.05 -13.05 -7.39
C SER A 242 16.69 -13.55 -6.92
N VAL A 243 15.62 -13.17 -7.60
CA VAL A 243 14.25 -13.65 -7.35
C VAL A 243 14.18 -15.17 -7.46
N ASN A 244 14.79 -15.75 -8.50
CA ASN A 244 14.87 -17.20 -8.69
C ASN A 244 15.67 -17.86 -7.56
N LYS A 245 16.85 -17.34 -7.21
CA LYS A 245 17.68 -17.87 -6.10
C LYS A 245 16.95 -17.80 -4.77
N ILE A 246 16.31 -16.69 -4.44
CA ILE A 246 15.51 -16.52 -3.20
C ILE A 246 14.36 -17.52 -3.16
N ARG A 247 13.66 -17.71 -4.29
CA ARG A 247 12.60 -18.72 -4.40
C ARG A 247 13.14 -20.13 -4.21
N ASP A 248 14.29 -20.45 -4.79
CA ASP A 248 14.89 -21.79 -4.70
C ASP A 248 15.37 -22.07 -3.27
N LEU A 249 15.98 -21.09 -2.60
CA LEU A 249 16.35 -21.17 -1.18
C LEU A 249 15.13 -21.41 -0.29
N ALA A 250 14.03 -20.70 -0.52
CA ALA A 250 12.78 -20.91 0.22
C ALA A 250 12.16 -22.29 -0.04
N ASN A 251 12.36 -22.87 -1.23
CA ASN A 251 11.82 -24.18 -1.60
C ASN A 251 12.81 -25.34 -1.41
N SER A 252 13.98 -25.10 -0.81
CA SER A 252 15.06 -26.09 -0.68
C SER A 252 14.75 -27.25 0.28
N LYS A 253 13.78 -27.07 1.20
CA LYS A 253 13.32 -28.07 2.19
C LYS A 253 14.45 -28.76 2.98
N PRO A 254 15.33 -27.99 3.67
CA PRO A 254 16.37 -28.54 4.55
C PRO A 254 15.76 -29.16 5.82
N GLU A 255 16.60 -29.69 6.73
CA GLU A 255 16.16 -30.42 7.93
C GLU A 255 15.20 -29.64 8.84
N ASP A 256 15.31 -28.31 8.88
CA ASP A 256 14.46 -27.44 9.71
C ASP A 256 13.17 -26.97 9.02
N PHE A 257 12.88 -27.47 7.80
CA PHE A 257 11.65 -27.18 7.06
C PHE A 257 10.39 -27.70 7.78
N ASP A 258 9.28 -26.96 7.69
CA ASP A 258 7.98 -27.43 8.18
C ASP A 258 7.30 -28.34 7.14
N PRO A 259 7.22 -29.67 7.38
CA PRO A 259 6.66 -30.62 6.41
C PRO A 259 5.18 -30.41 6.12
N CYS A 260 4.44 -29.67 6.96
CA CYS A 260 3.04 -29.33 6.72
C CYS A 260 2.87 -28.23 5.66
N THR A 261 3.95 -27.58 5.22
CA THR A 261 3.89 -26.53 4.21
C THR A 261 3.75 -27.13 2.81
N GLU A 262 2.56 -27.03 2.22
CA GLU A 262 2.29 -27.54 0.87
C GLU A 262 3.01 -26.76 -0.24
N SER A 263 2.96 -25.42 -0.17
CA SER A 263 3.55 -24.54 -1.16
C SER A 263 3.88 -23.17 -0.59
N LEU A 264 4.91 -22.54 -1.16
CA LEU A 264 5.36 -21.19 -0.82
C LEU A 264 5.22 -20.28 -2.03
N SER A 265 4.69 -19.08 -1.81
CA SER A 265 4.66 -18.05 -2.84
C SER A 265 5.98 -17.29 -2.87
N LEU A 266 6.28 -16.66 -4.01
CA LEU A 266 7.43 -15.75 -4.11
C LEU A 266 7.35 -14.62 -3.07
N ASN A 267 6.14 -14.14 -2.75
CA ASN A 267 5.94 -13.09 -1.77
C ASN A 267 6.30 -13.56 -0.33
N ASP A 268 6.13 -14.86 -0.03
CA ASP A 268 6.58 -15.42 1.26
C ASP A 268 8.11 -15.45 1.31
N ALA A 269 8.74 -15.93 0.23
CA ALA A 269 10.19 -16.04 0.12
C ALA A 269 10.88 -14.67 0.23
N ILE A 270 10.43 -13.66 -0.53
CA ILE A 270 11.02 -12.32 -0.47
C ILE A 270 10.78 -11.65 0.88
N THR A 271 9.57 -11.77 1.45
CA THR A 271 9.29 -11.16 2.75
C THR A 271 10.15 -11.80 3.85
N ALA A 272 10.27 -13.13 3.85
CA ALA A 272 11.12 -13.86 4.78
C ALA A 272 12.60 -13.48 4.61
N PHE A 273 13.07 -13.34 3.37
CA PHE A 273 14.44 -12.93 3.07
C PHE A 273 14.74 -11.54 3.64
N CYS A 274 13.89 -10.55 3.33
CA CYS A 274 14.05 -9.19 3.84
C CYS A 274 14.03 -9.14 5.38
N TRP A 275 13.07 -9.84 6.01
CA TRP A 275 12.96 -9.88 7.45
C TRP A 275 14.17 -10.55 8.12
N GLN A 276 14.69 -11.62 7.52
CA GLN A 276 15.90 -12.29 8.00
C GLN A 276 17.14 -11.41 7.89
N ARG A 277 17.36 -10.75 6.74
CA ARG A 277 18.55 -9.90 6.55
C ARG A 277 18.53 -8.67 7.47
N ILE A 278 17.39 -8.00 7.58
CA ILE A 278 17.20 -6.86 8.50
C ILE A 278 17.38 -7.31 9.96
N THR A 279 16.88 -8.48 10.34
CA THR A 279 17.07 -8.98 11.71
C THR A 279 18.53 -9.36 11.97
N THR A 280 19.24 -9.91 10.97
CA THR A 280 20.64 -10.32 11.11
C THR A 280 21.56 -9.13 11.39
N ILE A 281 21.45 -8.05 10.60
CA ILE A 281 22.27 -6.85 10.81
C ILE A 281 21.94 -6.17 12.15
N ARG A 282 20.67 -6.19 12.57
CA ARG A 282 20.24 -5.69 13.88
C ARG A 282 20.76 -6.54 15.03
N LEU A 283 20.77 -7.87 14.92
CA LEU A 283 21.31 -8.77 15.94
C LEU A 283 22.80 -8.50 16.17
N LYS A 284 23.59 -8.34 15.11
CA LYS A 284 25.02 -7.99 15.19
C LYS A 284 25.24 -6.68 15.96
N LYS A 285 24.39 -5.68 15.73
CA LYS A 285 24.46 -4.35 16.35
C LYS A 285 24.00 -4.36 17.81
N LEU A 286 22.83 -4.93 18.08
CA LEU A 286 22.15 -4.85 19.38
C LEU A 286 22.63 -5.92 20.37
N LYS A 287 23.11 -7.07 19.87
CA LYS A 287 23.57 -8.20 20.69
C LYS A 287 22.50 -8.72 21.66
N THR A 288 21.25 -8.79 21.19
CA THR A 288 20.08 -9.24 21.95
C THR A 288 19.40 -10.44 21.28
N PRO A 289 20.00 -11.64 21.33
CA PRO A 289 19.45 -12.83 20.63
C PRO A 289 18.03 -13.20 21.05
N THR A 290 17.69 -12.99 22.34
CA THR A 290 16.38 -13.30 22.91
C THR A 290 15.33 -12.20 22.71
N ALA A 291 15.68 -11.06 22.10
CA ALA A 291 14.70 -10.04 21.77
C ALA A 291 13.76 -10.54 20.66
N PHE A 292 12.48 -10.21 20.76
CA PHE A 292 11.52 -10.52 19.71
C PHE A 292 11.57 -9.49 18.58
N SER A 293 11.50 -9.98 17.35
CA SER A 293 11.10 -9.18 16.18
C SER A 293 9.69 -9.58 15.78
N LYS A 294 8.86 -8.59 15.44
CA LYS A 294 7.57 -8.81 14.80
C LYS A 294 7.64 -8.44 13.32
N LEU A 295 7.16 -9.33 12.46
CA LEU A 295 6.80 -9.00 11.08
C LEU A 295 5.29 -8.70 10.99
N SER A 296 4.94 -7.52 10.50
CA SER A 296 3.55 -7.15 10.15
C SER A 296 3.37 -7.19 8.64
N ARG A 297 2.53 -8.09 8.13
CA ARG A 297 2.30 -8.25 6.68
C ARG A 297 0.86 -7.93 6.31
N ALA A 298 0.64 -7.01 5.37
CA ALA A 298 -0.68 -6.76 4.82
C ALA A 298 -1.14 -7.96 3.96
N VAL A 299 -2.36 -8.45 4.20
CA VAL A 299 -2.97 -9.60 3.51
C VAL A 299 -4.27 -9.17 2.85
N ASP A 300 -4.42 -9.48 1.57
CA ASP A 300 -5.63 -9.22 0.77
C ASP A 300 -6.65 -10.36 0.95
N PHE A 301 -7.84 -10.01 1.42
CA PHE A 301 -8.93 -10.94 1.73
C PHE A 301 -9.93 -11.12 0.60
N ARG A 302 -9.75 -10.48 -0.57
CA ARG A 302 -10.68 -10.59 -1.71
C ARG A 302 -10.97 -12.04 -2.07
N ARG A 303 -9.94 -12.89 -2.12
CA ARG A 303 -10.09 -14.31 -2.46
C ARG A 303 -10.96 -15.07 -1.46
N ILE A 304 -10.83 -14.77 -0.17
CA ILE A 304 -11.64 -15.38 0.89
C ILE A 304 -13.12 -15.02 0.71
N MET A 305 -13.38 -13.78 0.29
CA MET A 305 -14.73 -13.29 0.03
C MET A 305 -15.23 -13.56 -1.40
N ARG A 306 -14.49 -14.37 -2.18
CA ARG A 306 -14.79 -14.67 -3.60
C ARG A 306 -14.93 -13.42 -4.47
N LEU A 307 -14.24 -12.36 -4.09
CA LEU A 307 -14.11 -11.12 -4.84
C LEU A 307 -12.93 -11.23 -5.80
N THR A 308 -13.01 -10.48 -6.89
CA THR A 308 -11.93 -10.37 -7.86
C THR A 308 -11.03 -9.17 -7.54
N PRO A 309 -9.84 -9.06 -8.15
CA PRO A 309 -9.05 -7.83 -8.09
C PRO A 309 -9.77 -6.58 -8.64
N ALA A 310 -10.92 -6.73 -9.32
CA ALA A 310 -11.73 -5.60 -9.77
C ALA A 310 -12.53 -4.92 -8.63
N TYR A 311 -12.62 -5.55 -7.45
CA TYR A 311 -13.20 -4.92 -6.26
C TYR A 311 -12.32 -3.78 -5.75
N LEU A 312 -12.91 -2.58 -5.67
CA LEU A 312 -12.21 -1.34 -5.38
C LEU A 312 -12.03 -1.05 -3.88
N GLY A 313 -12.86 -1.65 -3.03
CA GLY A 313 -12.90 -1.30 -1.61
C GLY A 313 -11.72 -1.80 -0.78
N HIS A 314 -11.64 -1.34 0.46
CA HIS A 314 -10.68 -1.85 1.43
C HIS A 314 -11.00 -3.32 1.79
N MET A 315 -10.06 -4.23 1.59
CA MET A 315 -10.19 -5.66 1.92
C MET A 315 -8.89 -6.23 2.47
N VAL A 316 -8.26 -5.50 3.40
CA VAL A 316 -6.96 -5.84 3.97
C VAL A 316 -7.04 -5.99 5.49
N ARG A 317 -6.34 -7.01 6.00
CA ARG A 317 -5.96 -7.12 7.42
C ARG A 317 -4.48 -7.42 7.52
N VAL A 318 -3.86 -7.00 8.61
CA VAL A 318 -2.45 -7.29 8.90
C VAL A 318 -2.31 -8.64 9.62
N CYS A 319 -1.43 -9.49 9.11
CA CYS A 319 -0.94 -10.71 9.76
C CYS A 319 0.33 -10.37 10.55
N ASN A 320 0.45 -10.86 11.78
CA ASN A 320 1.62 -10.65 12.63
C ASN A 320 2.32 -11.98 12.92
N THR A 321 3.62 -12.06 12.63
CA THR A 321 4.50 -13.16 13.03
C THR A 321 5.51 -12.65 14.04
N ARG A 322 5.76 -13.38 15.13
CA ARG A 322 6.75 -13.01 16.16
C ARG A 322 7.71 -14.15 16.40
N LEU A 323 9.01 -13.87 16.29
CA LEU A 323 10.10 -14.81 16.58
C LEU A 323 11.23 -14.07 17.29
N THR A 324 12.10 -14.79 18.00
CA THR A 324 13.30 -14.18 18.56
C THR A 324 14.31 -13.84 17.45
N PHE A 325 15.23 -12.92 17.71
CA PHE A 325 16.29 -12.58 16.77
C PHE A 325 17.13 -13.81 16.42
N GLU A 326 17.47 -14.63 17.41
CA GLU A 326 18.19 -15.89 17.23
C GLU A 326 17.42 -16.84 16.30
N ASP A 327 16.14 -17.12 16.60
CA ASP A 327 15.31 -18.00 15.77
C ASP A 327 15.25 -17.52 14.31
N ILE A 328 15.16 -16.21 14.07
CA ILE A 328 15.07 -15.65 12.72
C ILE A 328 16.40 -15.82 11.97
N VAL A 329 17.51 -15.52 12.63
CA VAL A 329 18.84 -15.53 12.00
C VAL A 329 19.34 -16.96 11.76
N GLU A 330 19.00 -17.90 12.65
CA GLU A 330 19.42 -19.30 12.54
C GLU A 330 18.51 -20.15 11.65
N SER A 331 17.26 -19.74 11.44
CA SER A 331 16.34 -20.46 10.56
C SER A 331 16.79 -20.44 9.10
N SER A 332 16.56 -21.54 8.38
CA SER A 332 16.62 -21.49 6.92
C SER A 332 15.54 -20.56 6.35
N LEU A 333 15.78 -20.03 5.14
CA LEU A 333 14.76 -19.25 4.45
C LEU A 333 13.48 -20.08 4.20
N SER A 334 13.64 -21.39 4.01
CA SER A 334 12.53 -22.32 3.84
C SER A 334 11.64 -22.38 5.09
N ARG A 335 12.25 -22.54 6.27
CA ARG A 335 11.53 -22.52 7.55
C ARG A 335 10.82 -21.20 7.80
N LEU A 336 11.50 -20.06 7.59
CA LEU A 336 10.88 -18.76 7.80
C LEU A 336 9.68 -18.55 6.88
N ALA A 337 9.85 -18.80 5.58
CA ALA A 337 8.75 -18.67 4.62
C ALA A 337 7.56 -19.60 4.95
N SER A 338 7.83 -20.81 5.45
CA SER A 338 6.81 -21.73 5.98
C SER A 338 6.03 -21.15 7.16
N ILE A 339 6.72 -20.59 8.15
CA ILE A 339 6.06 -19.94 9.30
C ILE A 339 5.18 -18.79 8.82
N LEU A 340 5.71 -17.92 7.94
CA LEU A 340 4.93 -16.79 7.39
C LEU A 340 3.69 -17.27 6.63
N ARG A 341 3.82 -18.35 5.84
CA ARG A 341 2.70 -18.93 5.08
C ARG A 341 1.63 -19.48 6.02
N LYS A 342 2.03 -20.19 7.07
CA LYS A 342 1.14 -20.75 8.07
C LYS A 342 0.33 -19.65 8.79
N ASP A 343 1.00 -18.63 9.32
CA ASP A 343 0.32 -17.53 10.04
C ASP A 343 -0.70 -16.81 9.14
N ILE A 344 -0.39 -16.64 7.85
CA ILE A 344 -1.33 -16.09 6.89
C ILE A 344 -2.52 -17.01 6.69
N GLN A 345 -2.30 -18.31 6.53
CA GLN A 345 -3.39 -19.29 6.36
C GLN A 345 -4.32 -19.33 7.57
N GLU A 346 -3.78 -19.21 8.79
CA GLU A 346 -4.57 -19.18 10.03
C GLU A 346 -5.56 -18.01 10.06
N ILE A 347 -5.18 -16.83 9.54
CA ILE A 347 -6.10 -15.69 9.45
C ILE A 347 -6.90 -15.66 8.14
N SER A 348 -6.45 -16.34 7.09
CA SER A 348 -7.02 -16.31 5.73
C SER A 348 -8.15 -17.34 5.57
N ASN A 349 -9.16 -17.25 6.43
CA ASN A 349 -10.40 -18.00 6.28
C ASN A 349 -11.60 -17.10 6.62
N GLU A 350 -12.78 -17.49 6.13
CA GLU A 350 -13.98 -16.66 6.26
C GLU A 350 -14.33 -16.39 7.73
N TYR A 351 -14.22 -17.38 8.60
CA TYR A 351 -14.54 -17.22 10.02
C TYR A 351 -13.61 -16.22 10.71
N ALA A 352 -12.30 -16.32 10.49
CA ALA A 352 -11.31 -15.41 11.06
C ALA A 352 -11.50 -13.96 10.58
N LEU A 353 -11.83 -13.77 9.30
CA LEU A 353 -12.17 -12.45 8.77
C LEU A 353 -13.46 -11.89 9.39
N ARG A 354 -14.53 -12.70 9.43
CA ARG A 354 -15.81 -12.31 10.05
C ARG A 354 -15.62 -11.95 11.51
N SER A 355 -14.78 -12.70 12.24
CA SER A 355 -14.43 -12.39 13.62
C SER A 355 -13.72 -11.04 13.74
N TYR A 356 -12.71 -10.76 12.90
CA TYR A 356 -12.02 -9.47 12.89
C TYR A 356 -12.97 -8.30 12.60
N VAL A 357 -13.82 -8.44 11.57
CA VAL A 357 -14.77 -7.39 11.22
C VAL A 357 -15.83 -7.21 12.32
N THR A 358 -16.23 -8.28 13.00
CA THR A 358 -17.15 -8.17 14.15
C THR A 358 -16.49 -7.49 15.34
N PHE A 359 -15.21 -7.77 15.60
CA PHE A 359 -14.43 -7.04 16.60
C PHE A 359 -14.41 -5.53 16.32
N LEU A 360 -14.17 -5.12 15.06
CA LEU A 360 -14.24 -3.72 14.66
C LEU A 360 -15.66 -3.14 14.80
N ALA A 361 -16.69 -3.89 14.40
CA ALA A 361 -18.09 -3.45 14.51
C ALA A 361 -18.52 -3.23 15.96
N ASN A 362 -18.04 -4.09 16.87
CA ASN A 362 -18.36 -4.04 18.29
C ASN A 362 -17.59 -2.95 19.04
N GLU A 363 -16.59 -2.32 18.42
CA GLU A 363 -15.82 -1.24 19.04
C GLU A 363 -16.35 0.14 18.60
N PRO A 364 -17.01 0.91 19.50
CA PRO A 364 -17.46 2.26 19.15
C PRO A 364 -16.28 3.22 18.93
N ASP A 365 -15.26 3.15 19.79
CA ASP A 365 -14.03 3.92 19.67
C ASP A 365 -12.90 3.09 19.07
N LYS A 366 -12.74 3.17 17.76
CA LYS A 366 -11.67 2.47 17.04
C LYS A 366 -10.34 3.22 17.11
N SER A 367 -10.26 4.38 17.79
CA SER A 367 -8.99 5.11 17.93
C SER A 367 -7.97 4.38 18.78
N ASP A 368 -8.43 3.40 19.57
CA ASP A 368 -7.59 2.52 20.38
C ASP A 368 -7.31 1.16 19.71
N ILE A 369 -7.51 1.07 18.39
CA ILE A 369 -7.13 -0.12 17.59
C ILE A 369 -5.95 0.23 16.68
N ALA A 370 -4.81 -0.43 16.91
CA ALA A 370 -3.64 -0.34 16.03
C ALA A 370 -3.79 -1.31 14.85
N TYR A 371 -3.65 -0.81 13.62
CA TYR A 371 -3.89 -1.59 12.38
C TYR A 371 -3.12 -2.91 12.31
N GLY A 372 -1.86 -2.91 12.76
CA GLY A 372 -1.01 -4.09 12.88
C GLY A 372 -0.63 -4.46 14.31
N GLY A 373 -1.31 -3.91 15.33
CA GLY A 373 -0.93 -4.05 16.74
C GLY A 373 0.34 -3.28 17.14
N CYS A 374 0.84 -3.53 18.36
CA CYS A 374 2.05 -2.87 18.90
C CYS A 374 3.24 -3.02 17.94
N PHE A 375 3.99 -1.95 17.67
CA PHE A 375 5.13 -1.96 16.75
C PHE A 375 6.35 -1.29 17.36
N ASN A 376 7.49 -1.97 17.34
CA ASN A 376 8.77 -1.43 17.79
C ASN A 376 9.72 -1.23 16.58
N PRO A 377 10.00 0.01 16.16
CA PRO A 377 10.83 0.26 14.98
C PRO A 377 12.32 -0.14 15.16
N GLN A 378 12.77 -0.48 16.36
CA GLN A 378 14.13 -1.01 16.56
C GLN A 378 14.25 -2.50 16.22
N THR A 379 13.14 -3.24 16.30
CA THR A 379 13.14 -4.71 16.17
C THR A 379 12.27 -5.18 15.01
N ASP A 380 11.16 -4.49 14.75
CA ASP A 380 10.09 -4.97 13.90
C ASP A 380 10.27 -4.54 12.44
N PHE A 381 9.52 -5.20 11.57
CA PHE A 381 9.49 -4.93 10.14
C PHE A 381 8.04 -5.02 9.63
N SER A 382 7.66 -4.14 8.72
CA SER A 382 6.33 -4.14 8.11
C SER A 382 6.42 -4.24 6.60
N CYS A 383 5.57 -5.06 5.99
CA CYS A 383 5.58 -5.32 4.56
C CYS A 383 4.16 -5.27 3.99
N SER A 384 3.95 -4.36 3.03
CA SER A 384 2.79 -4.35 2.15
C SER A 384 3.24 -4.70 0.73
N SER A 385 2.50 -5.56 0.03
CA SER A 385 2.97 -6.12 -1.23
C SER A 385 1.84 -6.21 -2.25
N ILE A 386 2.09 -5.62 -3.42
CA ILE A 386 1.28 -5.74 -4.63
C ILE A 386 2.02 -6.59 -5.68
N ALA A 387 2.85 -7.55 -5.24
CA ALA A 387 3.69 -8.40 -6.08
C ALA A 387 2.99 -9.19 -7.22
N HIS A 388 1.66 -9.12 -7.31
CA HIS A 388 0.85 -9.84 -8.30
C HIS A 388 0.35 -8.94 -9.44
N VAL A 389 0.60 -7.63 -9.39
CA VAL A 389 0.04 -6.65 -10.33
C VAL A 389 0.98 -6.37 -11.52
N LYS A 390 0.43 -6.04 -12.69
CA LYS A 390 1.20 -5.68 -13.88
C LYS A 390 0.70 -4.38 -14.48
N ALA A 391 1.61 -3.43 -14.72
CA ALA A 391 1.26 -2.13 -15.28
C ALA A 391 0.52 -2.26 -16.62
N PRO A 392 -0.62 -1.56 -16.80
CA PRO A 392 -1.33 -1.56 -18.07
C PRO A 392 -0.66 -0.62 -19.09
N ASP A 393 -1.08 -0.73 -20.34
CA ASP A 393 -0.79 0.26 -21.39
C ASP A 393 -1.84 1.37 -21.34
N PHE A 394 -1.42 2.63 -21.29
CA PHE A 394 -2.28 3.81 -21.12
C PHE A 394 -2.66 4.46 -22.46
N GLY A 395 -2.65 3.69 -23.56
CA GLY A 395 -3.15 4.13 -24.86
C GLY A 395 -2.29 5.26 -25.44
N PRO A 396 -2.84 6.47 -25.66
CA PRO A 396 -2.08 7.61 -26.20
C PRO A 396 -0.83 8.00 -25.40
N LEU A 397 -0.76 7.65 -24.11
CA LEU A 397 0.43 7.88 -23.27
C LEU A 397 1.43 6.71 -23.30
N GLY A 398 1.07 5.59 -23.92
CA GLY A 398 1.85 4.37 -23.99
C GLY A 398 2.05 3.68 -22.63
N LYS A 399 3.12 2.89 -22.53
CA LYS A 399 3.54 2.28 -21.27
C LYS A 399 4.30 3.30 -20.42
N PRO A 400 4.12 3.30 -19.10
CA PRO A 400 4.94 4.15 -18.24
C PRO A 400 6.41 3.70 -18.30
N GLY A 401 7.33 4.65 -18.10
CA GLY A 401 8.75 4.34 -17.92
C GLY A 401 9.11 4.05 -16.47
N LEU A 402 8.32 4.59 -15.52
CA LEU A 402 8.46 4.34 -14.09
C LEU A 402 7.09 4.31 -13.41
N MET A 403 6.99 3.47 -12.38
CA MET A 403 5.90 3.48 -11.41
C MET A 403 6.51 3.48 -10.01
N ARG A 404 6.16 4.48 -9.21
CA ARG A 404 6.79 4.73 -7.90
C ARG A 404 5.74 5.21 -6.92
N ARG A 405 6.01 5.08 -5.62
CA ARG A 405 5.40 5.90 -4.58
C ARG A 405 6.26 7.17 -4.42
N PRO A 406 5.68 8.39 -4.45
CA PRO A 406 6.41 9.59 -4.08
C PRO A 406 6.94 9.50 -2.64
N THR A 407 7.97 10.29 -2.35
CA THR A 407 8.63 10.32 -1.05
C THR A 407 7.91 11.30 -0.12
N PHE A 408 7.27 10.74 0.89
CA PHE A 408 6.60 11.48 1.97
C PHE A 408 7.38 11.29 3.29
N GLN A 409 6.76 11.69 4.40
CA GLN A 409 7.33 11.50 5.73
C GLN A 409 7.80 10.04 5.94
N PRO A 410 8.89 9.83 6.71
CA PRO A 410 9.34 8.49 7.05
C PRO A 410 8.25 7.68 7.76
N LEU A 411 8.09 6.42 7.37
CA LEU A 411 7.30 5.43 8.10
C LEU A 411 8.25 4.31 8.55
N PRO A 412 8.83 4.40 9.75
CA PRO A 412 9.88 3.51 10.22
C PRO A 412 9.61 2.02 9.97
N CYS A 413 10.58 1.35 9.37
CA CYS A 413 10.63 -0.09 9.13
C CYS A 413 9.50 -0.65 8.26
N SER A 414 8.82 0.21 7.51
CA SER A 414 7.85 -0.22 6.50
C SER A 414 8.50 -0.49 5.15
N SER A 415 7.85 -1.35 4.39
CA SER A 415 8.23 -1.65 3.01
C SER A 415 7.01 -1.83 2.12
N TYR A 416 7.20 -1.49 0.84
CA TYR A 416 6.25 -1.72 -0.24
C TYR A 416 6.95 -2.54 -1.33
N ILE A 417 6.41 -3.71 -1.67
CA ILE A 417 6.98 -4.61 -2.67
C ILE A 417 6.06 -4.70 -3.88
N ALA A 418 6.63 -4.57 -5.08
CA ALA A 418 5.93 -4.67 -6.35
C ALA A 418 6.82 -5.35 -7.41
N PRO A 419 6.25 -5.88 -8.50
CA PRO A 419 7.05 -6.37 -9.61
C PRO A 419 7.81 -5.22 -10.27
N MET A 420 8.97 -5.53 -10.84
CA MET A 420 9.63 -4.59 -11.73
C MET A 420 8.68 -4.24 -12.88
N LEU A 421 8.67 -2.96 -13.25
CA LEU A 421 7.88 -2.50 -14.40
C LEU A 421 8.34 -3.15 -15.71
N HIS A 422 9.64 -3.44 -15.81
CA HIS A 422 10.28 -4.12 -16.93
C HIS A 422 10.99 -5.38 -16.44
N GLY A 423 10.75 -6.52 -17.11
CA GLY A 423 11.33 -7.81 -16.75
C GLY A 423 10.49 -8.60 -15.74
N GLU A 424 11.11 -9.61 -15.14
CA GLU A 424 10.46 -10.55 -14.19
C GLU A 424 11.03 -10.47 -12.77
N GLY A 425 11.82 -9.41 -12.49
CA GLY A 425 12.32 -9.12 -11.15
C GLY A 425 11.29 -8.42 -10.26
N MET A 426 11.73 -8.05 -9.06
CA MET A 426 10.92 -7.34 -8.07
C MET A 426 11.61 -6.03 -7.66
N GLU A 427 10.84 -5.05 -7.21
CA GLU A 427 11.35 -3.83 -6.57
C GLU A 427 10.71 -3.68 -5.20
N GLY A 428 11.45 -3.10 -4.26
CA GLY A 428 10.93 -2.75 -2.95
C GLY A 428 11.35 -1.35 -2.53
N LEU A 429 10.40 -0.60 -1.99
CA LEU A 429 10.64 0.67 -1.31
C LEU A 429 10.67 0.41 0.20
N PHE A 430 11.78 0.72 0.87
CA PHE A 430 11.98 0.46 2.29
C PHE A 430 12.27 1.77 3.03
N CYS A 431 11.64 1.97 4.19
CA CYS A 431 11.98 3.04 5.10
C CYS A 431 12.76 2.47 6.28
N LEU A 432 14.08 2.56 6.25
CA LEU A 432 14.95 2.00 7.28
C LEU A 432 15.79 3.09 7.93
N HIS A 433 16.24 2.83 9.15
CA HIS A 433 17.20 3.70 9.81
C HIS A 433 18.51 3.73 9.00
N GLU A 434 19.18 4.88 8.90
CA GLU A 434 20.43 5.03 8.12
C GLU A 434 21.48 3.98 8.46
N SER A 435 21.73 3.74 9.75
CA SER A 435 22.64 2.67 10.17
C SER A 435 22.25 1.26 9.70
N ASP A 436 20.95 0.98 9.54
CA ASP A 436 20.48 -0.32 9.05
C ASP A 436 20.70 -0.42 7.54
N ILE A 437 20.52 0.69 6.81
CA ILE A 437 20.81 0.80 5.37
C ILE A 437 22.31 0.57 5.12
N GLU A 438 23.17 1.24 5.88
CA GLU A 438 24.63 1.07 5.81
C GLU A 438 25.04 -0.37 6.11
N ALA A 439 24.49 -0.96 7.17
CA ALA A 439 24.82 -2.34 7.55
C ALA A 439 24.30 -3.37 6.54
N LEU A 440 23.17 -3.14 5.87
CA LEU A 440 22.68 -3.99 4.78
C LEU A 440 23.57 -3.90 3.53
N ALA A 441 24.14 -2.73 3.23
CA ALA A 441 25.07 -2.58 2.10
C ALA A 441 26.35 -3.44 2.26
N GLU A 442 26.73 -3.73 3.51
CA GLU A 442 27.85 -4.60 3.86
C GLU A 442 27.44 -6.06 4.14
N ASP A 443 26.14 -6.40 4.08
CA ASP A 443 25.67 -7.78 4.25
C ASP A 443 25.86 -8.57 2.95
N GLU A 444 26.74 -9.56 2.97
CA GLU A 444 27.13 -10.32 1.76
C GLU A 444 25.94 -10.89 0.98
N MET A 445 24.94 -11.45 1.68
CA MET A 445 23.79 -12.05 1.03
C MET A 445 22.84 -10.98 0.46
N TRP A 446 22.64 -9.87 1.18
CA TRP A 446 21.89 -8.73 0.65
C TRP A 446 22.57 -8.16 -0.59
N LYS A 447 23.88 -7.93 -0.52
CA LYS A 447 24.70 -7.40 -1.63
C LYS A 447 24.70 -8.33 -2.86
N GLU A 448 24.66 -9.64 -2.67
CA GLU A 448 24.54 -10.59 -3.78
C GLU A 448 23.17 -10.51 -4.49
N PHE A 449 22.09 -10.35 -3.73
CA PHE A 449 20.74 -10.49 -4.26
C PHE A 449 20.02 -9.17 -4.57
N VAL A 450 20.49 -8.06 -4.02
CA VAL A 450 19.74 -6.81 -3.98
C VAL A 450 20.58 -5.66 -4.53
N GLU A 451 20.03 -4.96 -5.52
CA GLU A 451 20.63 -3.76 -6.10
C GLU A 451 19.96 -2.52 -5.50
N TYR A 452 20.73 -1.54 -5.09
CA TYR A 452 20.20 -0.27 -4.60
C TYR A 452 19.88 0.69 -5.75
N ILE A 453 18.74 1.38 -5.69
CA ILE A 453 18.36 2.45 -6.63
C ILE A 453 18.50 3.81 -5.94
N GLY A 454 19.55 4.56 -6.30
CA GLY A 454 19.70 5.98 -5.98
C GLY A 454 21.08 6.43 -5.56
#